data_AF-A0A6I3ZR83-F1
#
_entry.id   AF-A0A6I3ZR83-F1
#
_cell.length_a   1.000
_cell.length_b   1.000
_cell.length_c   1.000
_cell.angle_alpha   90.00
_cell.angle_beta   90.00
_cell.angle_gamma   90.00
#
_symmetry.space_group_name_H-M   'P 1'
#
loop_
_entity.id
_entity.type
_entity.pdbx_description
1 polymer ?
#
loop_
_entity_poly.entity_id
_entity_poly.type
_entity_poly.pdbx_seq_one_letter_code
_entity_poly.pdbx_strand_id
1 'polypeptide(L)'
;MRLVIDSHDIAQAARLRAELWRQVEEISQELEQTERRERRLPDWSRRKSRGLRSELYEVHHLIDALNRRFPALDTIDPGLDAAAPYRLTS
;
A
#
# COMPACT_ATOMS: atom_id res chain seq x y z
N MET A 1 -21.01 23.17 -1.93
CA MET A 1 -20.39 23.10 -0.59
C MET A 1 -19.08 22.32 -0.75
N ARG A 2 -17.95 23.01 -0.88
CA ARG A 2 -16.63 22.38 -1.09
C ARG A 2 -16.09 22.04 0.30
N LEU A 3 -15.97 20.75 0.63
CA LEU A 3 -15.40 20.30 1.90
C LEU A 3 -13.98 20.84 1.97
N VAL A 4 -13.75 21.84 2.81
CA VAL A 4 -12.42 22.28 3.20
C VAL A 4 -11.89 21.15 4.06
N ILE A 5 -11.12 20.25 3.46
CA ILE A 5 -10.44 19.20 4.22
C ILE A 5 -9.38 19.92 5.05
N ASP A 6 -9.52 19.85 6.37
CA ASP A 6 -8.61 20.54 7.28
C ASP A 6 -7.21 19.94 7.19
N SER A 7 -6.17 20.78 7.30
CA SER A 7 -4.77 20.35 7.30
C SER A 7 -4.47 19.29 8.37
N HIS A 8 -5.23 19.30 9.47
CA HIS A 8 -5.17 18.28 10.51
C HIS A 8 -5.65 16.91 10.02
N ASP A 9 -6.75 16.85 9.26
CA ASP A 9 -7.28 15.61 8.68
C ASP A 9 -6.31 15.02 7.66
N ILE A 10 -5.64 15.88 6.87
CA ILE A 10 -4.60 15.46 5.91
C ILE A 10 -3.41 14.85 6.66
N ALA A 11 -2.94 15.47 7.75
CA ALA A 11 -1.83 14.96 8.54
C ALA A 11 -2.17 13.62 9.24
N GLN A 12 -3.40 13.47 9.74
CA GLN A 12 -3.87 12.20 10.31
C GLN A 12 -3.97 11.11 9.23
N ALA A 13 -4.54 11.43 8.08
CA ALA A 13 -4.65 10.50 6.96
C ALA A 13 -3.27 10.07 6.43
N ALA A 14 -2.29 10.97 6.41
CA ALA A 14 -0.90 10.64 6.05
C ALA A 14 -0.27 9.65 7.05
N ARG A 15 -0.49 9.83 8.36
CA ARG A 15 -0.01 8.88 9.39
C ARG A 15 -0.68 7.52 9.26
N LEU A 16 -1.99 7.49 9.04
CA LEU A 16 -2.73 6.26 8.82
C LEU A 16 -2.25 5.55 7.55
N ARG A 17 -1.98 6.28 6.46
CA ARG A 17 -1.41 5.75 5.22
C ARG A 17 -0.04 5.10 5.46
N ALA A 18 0.84 5.74 6.23
CA ALA A 18 2.16 5.18 6.55
C ALA A 18 2.03 3.88 7.37
N GLU A 19 1.10 3.84 8.32
CA GLU A 19 0.84 2.64 9.12
C GLU A 19 0.26 1.50 8.27
N LEU A 20 -0.64 1.79 7.34
CA LEU A 20 -1.18 0.80 6.40
C LEU A 20 -0.08 0.25 5.48
N TRP A 21 0.84 1.09 5.01
CA TRP A 21 2.01 0.62 4.24
C TRP A 21 2.93 -0.29 5.05
N ARG A 22 3.11 -0.01 6.36
CA ARG A 22 3.84 -0.91 7.25
C ARG A 22 3.14 -2.27 7.38
N GLN A 23 1.82 -2.28 7.51
CA GLN A 23 1.04 -3.52 7.55
C GLN A 23 1.13 -4.31 6.23
N VAL A 24 1.13 -3.64 5.07
CA VAL A 24 1.38 -4.28 3.76
C VAL A 24 2.73 -5.01 3.77
N GLU A 25 3.78 -4.37 4.25
CA GLU A 25 5.12 -4.96 4.34
C GLU A 25 5.13 -6.19 5.27
N GLU A 26 4.54 -6.06 6.47
CA GLU A 26 4.45 -7.15 7.45
C GLU A 26 3.67 -8.37 6.89
N ILE A 27 2.50 -8.13 6.29
CA ILE A 27 1.67 -9.19 5.68
C ILE A 27 2.41 -9.83 4.50
N SER A 28 3.12 -9.04 3.70
CA SER A 28 3.90 -9.55 2.56
C SER A 28 5.05 -10.44 3.01
N GLN A 29 5.78 -10.05 4.06
CA GLN A 29 6.85 -10.87 4.65
C GLN A 29 6.31 -12.16 5.28
N GLU A 30 5.15 -12.10 5.97
CA GLU A 30 4.53 -13.30 6.54
C GLU A 30 4.01 -14.22 5.44
N LEU A 31 3.44 -13.67 4.36
CA LEU A 31 3.00 -14.42 3.20
C LEU A 31 4.20 -15.13 2.54
N GLU A 32 5.30 -14.43 2.30
CA GLU A 32 6.51 -15.03 1.70
C GLU A 32 7.05 -16.20 2.55
N GLN A 33 7.11 -16.02 3.88
CA GLN A 33 7.54 -17.08 4.79
C GLN A 33 6.57 -18.26 4.81
N THR A 34 5.27 -18.00 4.75
CA THR A 34 4.22 -19.01 4.74
C THR A 34 4.22 -19.78 3.41
N GLU A 35 4.37 -19.10 2.27
CA GLU A 35 4.50 -19.71 0.94
C GLU A 35 5.78 -20.57 0.83
N ARG A 36 6.91 -20.12 1.39
CA ARG A 36 8.14 -20.91 1.46
C ARG A 36 7.96 -22.19 2.27
N ARG A 37 7.18 -22.13 3.36
CA ARG A 37 6.84 -23.31 4.19
C ARG A 37 5.83 -24.22 3.48
N GLU A 38 4.88 -23.66 2.74
CA GLU A 38 3.90 -24.41 1.92
C GLU A 38 4.53 -25.26 0.84
N ARG A 39 5.57 -24.76 0.18
CA ARG A 39 6.34 -25.56 -0.77
C ARG A 39 6.93 -26.82 -0.15
N ARG A 40 7.09 -26.85 1.17
CA ARG A 40 7.62 -28.00 1.92
C ARG A 40 6.52 -28.90 2.49
N LEU A 41 5.32 -28.37 2.77
CA LEU A 41 4.19 -29.10 3.38
C LEU A 41 2.84 -28.59 2.81
N PRO A 42 2.28 -29.26 1.77
CA PRO A 42 1.21 -28.69 0.94
C PRO A 42 -0.20 -28.68 1.57
N ASP A 43 -0.49 -29.51 2.57
CA ASP A 43 -1.89 -29.76 3.00
C ASP A 43 -2.42 -28.85 4.10
N TRP A 44 -1.57 -28.36 5.02
CA TRP A 44 -2.06 -27.58 6.18
C TRP A 44 -2.01 -26.06 5.95
N SER A 45 -1.14 -25.59 5.07
CA SER A 45 -0.82 -24.16 5.02
C SER A 45 -1.57 -23.36 3.95
N ARG A 46 -2.12 -23.98 2.89
CA ARG A 46 -2.90 -23.28 1.85
C ARG A 46 -4.05 -22.39 2.38
N ARG A 47 -4.62 -22.73 3.54
CA ARG A 47 -5.64 -21.89 4.19
C ARG A 47 -5.05 -20.60 4.78
N LYS A 48 -3.84 -20.67 5.33
CA LYS A 48 -3.12 -19.54 5.91
C LYS A 48 -2.70 -18.54 4.83
N SER A 49 -2.09 -18.99 3.73
CA SER A 49 -1.74 -18.09 2.62
C SER A 49 -2.96 -17.45 1.94
N ARG A 50 -4.10 -18.15 1.86
CA ARG A 50 -5.36 -17.54 1.38
C ARG A 50 -5.89 -16.44 2.30
N GLY A 51 -5.78 -16.63 3.62
CA GLY A 51 -6.14 -15.61 4.61
C GLY A 51 -5.28 -14.35 4.44
N LEU A 52 -3.95 -14.52 4.46
CA LEU A 52 -2.99 -13.43 4.31
C LEU A 52 -3.15 -12.66 2.99
N ARG A 53 -3.43 -13.37 1.88
CA ARG A 53 -3.76 -12.70 0.60
C ARG A 53 -5.01 -11.85 0.68
N SER A 54 -6.06 -12.34 1.35
CA SER A 54 -7.32 -11.61 1.48
C SER A 54 -7.13 -10.35 2.33
N GLU A 55 -6.37 -10.47 3.41
CA GLU A 55 -5.98 -9.36 4.29
C GLU A 55 -5.13 -8.32 3.54
N LEU A 56 -4.18 -8.75 2.71
CA LEU A 56 -3.39 -7.87 1.86
C LEU A 56 -4.27 -7.07 0.87
N TYR A 57 -5.24 -7.73 0.25
CA TYR A 57 -6.20 -7.06 -0.65
C TYR A 57 -7.06 -6.02 0.09
N GLU A 58 -7.49 -6.33 1.32
CA GLU A 58 -8.29 -5.42 2.14
C GLU A 58 -7.47 -4.17 2.52
N VAL A 59 -6.22 -4.35 2.96
CA VAL A 59 -5.32 -3.22 3.28
C VAL A 59 -5.07 -2.34 2.05
N HIS A 60 -4.84 -2.93 0.87
CA HIS A 60 -4.72 -2.17 -0.38
C HIS A 60 -6.00 -1.38 -0.70
N HIS A 61 -7.17 -2.00 -0.53
CA HIS A 61 -8.44 -1.31 -0.75
C HIS A 61 -8.65 -0.14 0.22
N LEU A 62 -8.22 -0.26 1.48
CA LEU A 62 -8.25 0.82 2.45
C LEU A 62 -7.32 1.97 2.06
N ILE A 63 -6.12 1.67 1.54
CA ILE A 63 -5.19 2.67 1.01
C ILE A 63 -5.83 3.40 -0.17
N ASP A 64 -6.44 2.68 -1.12
CA ASP A 64 -7.10 3.27 -2.29
C ASP A 64 -8.28 4.16 -1.90
N ALA A 65 -9.11 3.71 -0.94
CA ALA A 65 -10.23 4.51 -0.43
C ALA A 65 -9.74 5.79 0.26
N LEU A 66 -8.61 5.70 0.98
CA LEU A 66 -7.99 6.82 1.66
C LEU A 66 -7.37 7.82 0.66
N ASN A 67 -6.70 7.35 -0.39
CA ASN A 67 -6.18 8.19 -1.48
C ASN A 67 -7.31 8.89 -2.24
N ARG A 68 -8.42 8.18 -2.53
CA ARG A 68 -9.61 8.78 -3.18
C ARG A 68 -10.26 9.87 -2.34
N ARG A 69 -10.29 9.69 -1.02
CA ARG A 69 -10.89 10.65 -0.07
C ARG A 69 -9.98 11.86 0.17
N PHE A 70 -8.67 11.67 0.09
CA PHE A 70 -7.66 12.69 0.34
C PHE A 70 -6.68 12.76 -0.84
N PRO A 71 -7.11 13.35 -1.98
CA PRO A 71 -6.29 13.40 -3.20
C PRO A 71 -4.98 14.17 -3.02
N ALA A 72 -4.91 15.08 -2.03
CA ALA A 72 -3.68 15.77 -1.66
C ALA A 72 -2.56 14.85 -1.13
N LEU A 73 -2.88 13.61 -0.72
CA LEU A 73 -1.88 12.61 -0.32
C LEU A 73 -1.19 11.95 -1.53
N ASP A 74 -1.87 11.90 -2.67
CA ASP A 74 -1.36 11.32 -3.92
C ASP A 74 -0.39 12.29 -4.63
N THR A 75 -0.63 13.59 -4.48
CA THR A 75 0.28 14.65 -4.96
C THR A 75 1.65 14.64 -4.27
N ILE A 76 1.79 13.95 -3.13
CA ILE A 76 3.06 13.83 -2.38
C ILE A 76 3.88 12.62 -2.87
N ASP A 77 3.45 11.89 -3.90
CA ASP A 77 4.31 10.95 -4.64
C ASP A 77 4.79 11.58 -5.97
N PRO A 78 5.85 12.42 -5.95
CA PRO A 78 6.46 12.96 -7.17
C PRO A 78 7.36 11.93 -7.87
N GLY A 79 7.09 10.62 -7.75
CA GLY A 79 7.81 9.57 -8.46
C GLY A 79 7.72 9.65 -9.99
N LEU A 80 6.92 10.56 -10.55
CA LEU A 80 6.70 10.69 -11.99
C LEU A 80 6.95 12.09 -12.59
N ASP A 81 7.47 13.06 -11.84
CA ASP A 81 7.72 14.43 -12.37
C ASP A 81 9.18 14.93 -12.22
N ALA A 82 10.10 14.07 -11.75
CA ALA A 82 11.53 14.42 -11.58
C ALA A 82 12.50 13.64 -12.49
N ALA A 83 12.03 13.06 -13.60
CA ALA A 83 12.91 12.54 -14.65
C ALA A 83 12.91 13.50 -15.84
N ALA A 84 13.84 14.44 -15.78
CA ALA A 84 14.24 15.34 -16.85
C ALA A 84 14.34 14.64 -18.22
N PRO A 85 14.11 15.39 -19.32
CA PRO A 85 14.02 14.84 -20.67
C PRO A 85 15.36 14.25 -21.08
N TYR A 86 15.31 13.07 -21.69
CA TYR A 86 16.44 12.46 -22.39
C TYR A 86 16.87 13.37 -23.56
N ARG A 87 17.73 14.35 -23.28
CA ARG A 87 18.61 14.96 -24.29
C ARG A 87 19.92 14.20 -24.29
N LEU A 88 19.96 13.13 -25.08
CA LEU A 88 21.18 12.65 -25.69
C LEU A 88 21.14 13.11 -27.15
N THR A 89 21.66 14.31 -27.39
CA THR A 89 22.04 14.74 -28.75
C THR A 89 23.55 14.93 -28.76
N SER A 90 24.19 14.05 -29.52
CA SER A 90 25.55 14.12 -30.12
C SER A 90 26.76 14.16 -29.19
#